data_AF-A0A496VR48-F1
#
_entry.id   AF-A0A496VR48-F1
#
_cell.length_a   1.000
_cell.length_b   1.000
_cell.length_c   1.000
_cell.angle_alpha   90.00
_cell.angle_beta   90.00
_cell.angle_gamma   90.00
#
_symmetry.space_group_name_H-M   'P 1'
#
loop_
_entity.id
_entity.type
_entity.pdbx_description
1 polymer ?
#
loop_
_entity_poly.entity_id
_entity_poly.type
_entity_poly.pdbx_seq_one_letter_code
_entity_poly.pdbx_strand_id
1 'polypeptide(L)'
;MSLSYEFYYLLRTEIEQEGIIQLEPLYFSSVELPRLSEEGFMIDEDKRLFRSETFIAPPSKTALPENWLLHLKQGWEQIGQIYQKAFVKQGLDESLAEVFCTRALLGVALLIADVRLDSHTITLSFKGPGGADRVRFKPGRSLLQIDSQENGFEGGAFVRFEPHYRLPSTKQHWQLQLDVAMPYLAPMAISANTPKPHFAPNPVFAVYGLAHGALPENETWPKQLQDFLVGGGEALLVRLLPRLLIRQWQFTRMDLAARLVRQYLQAQSQHFDQAPLSCLPNRTLSNGLQMMARLEADTTLLLSKLHQAIKTLEIQRDNLMLRLREAHQLNTQWDVIWEKTYETPLLDSFEADKQKLQNHIVYLQEGELRYLEGIRRRWHLHFEGRQLARSERLWSLGSILAFLVAVGAASMTASGISQSTEKSESWLSSFVLFFESLQTEPWVADFIRLLNNPVVYWCLVLVLLSPILWQVGKGLVLKIRCRGWKLKRD
;
A
#
# COMPACT_ATOMS: atom_id res chain seq x y z
N MET A 1 36.55 7.06 27.91
CA MET A 1 35.37 6.16 27.99
C MET A 1 35.71 4.84 27.33
N SER A 2 35.03 3.77 27.77
CA SER A 2 35.05 2.47 27.09
C SER A 2 33.93 2.42 26.05
N LEU A 3 34.28 2.09 24.82
CA LEU A 3 33.39 1.79 23.70
C LEU A 3 32.20 0.90 24.12
N SER A 4 30.97 1.36 23.91
CA SER A 4 29.75 0.61 24.23
C SER A 4 28.83 0.39 23.01
N TYR A 5 28.15 -0.75 23.03
CA TYR A 5 27.18 -1.14 22.02
C TYR A 5 25.87 -1.55 22.69
N GLU A 6 24.77 -0.93 22.25
CA GLU A 6 23.45 -1.14 22.85
C GLU A 6 22.40 -1.39 21.76
N PHE A 7 21.57 -2.42 21.93
CA PHE A 7 20.41 -2.65 21.06
C PHE A 7 19.13 -2.17 21.72
N TYR A 8 18.33 -1.46 20.95
CA TYR A 8 17.00 -0.99 21.34
C TYR A 8 15.95 -1.64 20.44
N TYR A 9 14.90 -2.19 21.03
CA TYR A 9 13.82 -2.89 20.33
C TYR A 9 12.52 -2.15 20.58
N LEU A 10 11.90 -1.67 19.52
CA LEU A 10 10.63 -0.94 19.61
C LEU A 10 9.49 -1.85 19.16
N LEU A 11 8.57 -2.13 20.08
CA LEU A 11 7.39 -2.95 19.84
C LEU A 11 6.12 -2.11 19.96
N ARG A 12 5.07 -2.54 19.26
CA ARG A 12 3.69 -2.11 19.47
C ARG A 12 3.10 -2.85 20.66
N THR A 13 2.23 -2.18 21.40
CA THR A 13 1.43 -2.84 22.45
C THR A 13 0.12 -3.41 21.92
N GLU A 14 -0.21 -3.13 20.65
CA GLU A 14 -1.39 -3.65 19.96
C GLU A 14 -1.04 -4.10 18.54
N ILE A 15 -1.56 -5.27 18.14
CA ILE A 15 -1.49 -5.77 16.77
C ILE A 15 -2.87 -6.21 16.27
N GLU A 16 -3.13 -5.96 14.99
CA GLU A 16 -4.32 -6.47 14.31
C GLU A 16 -3.97 -7.72 13.50
N GLN A 17 -4.69 -8.81 13.73
CA GLN A 17 -4.57 -10.07 13.01
C GLN A 17 -5.95 -10.57 12.58
N GLU A 18 -6.18 -10.66 11.27
CA GLU A 18 -7.44 -11.22 10.71
C GLU A 18 -8.71 -10.53 11.22
N GLY A 19 -8.61 -9.22 11.53
CA GLY A 19 -9.71 -8.42 12.08
C GLY A 19 -9.88 -8.57 13.60
N ILE A 20 -9.03 -9.34 14.27
CA ILE A 20 -8.96 -9.46 15.72
C ILE A 20 -7.82 -8.59 16.23
N ILE A 21 -8.12 -7.75 17.21
CA ILE A 21 -7.13 -6.96 17.93
C ILE A 21 -6.54 -7.82 19.04
N GLN A 22 -5.23 -8.02 19.01
CA GLN A 22 -4.48 -8.66 20.08
C GLN A 22 -3.69 -7.60 20.84
N LEU A 23 -3.90 -7.56 22.15
CA LEU A 23 -3.25 -6.62 23.06
C LEU A 23 -2.06 -7.28 23.76
N GLU A 24 -1.11 -6.45 24.15
CA GLU A 24 -0.04 -6.80 25.09
C GLU A 24 -0.63 -7.26 26.44
N PRO A 25 0.01 -8.22 27.12
CA PRO A 25 -0.41 -8.63 28.46
C PRO A 25 -0.51 -7.47 29.45
N LEU A 26 -1.64 -7.36 30.15
CA LEU A 26 -1.86 -6.47 31.32
C LEU A 26 -0.72 -6.47 32.36
N TYR A 27 0.10 -7.53 32.42
CA TYR A 27 1.28 -7.59 33.29
C TYR A 27 2.13 -6.33 33.15
N PHE A 28 2.38 -5.87 31.92
CA PHE A 28 3.25 -4.72 31.70
C PHE A 28 2.61 -3.38 32.06
N SER A 29 1.27 -3.29 32.06
CA SER A 29 0.54 -2.10 32.51
C SER A 29 0.49 -1.97 34.03
N SER A 30 0.71 -3.08 34.76
CA SER A 30 0.69 -3.10 36.22
C SER A 30 2.03 -2.73 36.88
N VAL A 31 3.08 -2.49 36.09
CA VAL A 31 4.43 -2.20 36.60
C VAL A 31 4.57 -0.70 36.85
N GLU A 32 4.68 -0.31 38.13
CA GLU A 32 4.79 1.10 38.52
C GLU A 32 6.10 1.76 38.09
N LEU A 33 7.21 1.00 38.07
CA LEU A 33 8.55 1.49 37.75
C LEU A 33 9.25 0.53 36.77
N PRO A 34 8.94 0.60 35.47
CA PRO A 34 9.50 -0.32 34.49
C PRO A 34 11.00 -0.09 34.30
N ARG A 35 11.76 -1.17 34.12
CA ARG A 35 13.16 -1.09 33.70
C ARG A 35 13.28 -1.29 32.20
N LEU A 36 14.14 -0.51 31.56
CA LEU A 36 14.32 -0.54 30.10
C LEU A 36 14.75 -1.92 29.58
N SER A 37 15.47 -2.70 30.37
CA SER A 37 15.93 -4.05 30.00
C SER A 37 15.00 -5.19 30.37
N GLU A 38 14.08 -4.99 31.30
CA GLU A 38 13.23 -6.05 31.85
C GLU A 38 11.79 -5.89 31.38
N GLU A 39 11.06 -4.87 31.86
CA GLU A 39 9.66 -4.65 31.51
C GLU A 39 9.48 -3.73 30.31
N GLY A 40 10.54 -3.03 29.88
CA GLY A 40 10.52 -2.05 28.82
C GLY A 40 9.75 -0.77 29.21
N PHE A 41 10.11 0.36 28.61
CA PHE A 41 9.43 1.62 28.86
C PHE A 41 8.30 1.84 27.87
N MET A 42 7.14 2.27 28.37
CA MET A 42 6.05 2.74 27.54
C MET A 42 6.43 4.05 26.87
N ILE A 43 6.21 4.13 25.56
CA ILE A 43 6.40 5.32 24.75
C ILE A 43 5.04 5.72 24.20
N ASP A 44 4.63 6.94 24.51
CA ASP A 44 3.24 7.41 24.37
C ASP A 44 2.30 6.47 25.12
N GLU A 45 1.46 5.74 24.40
CA GLU A 45 0.44 4.84 24.96
C GLU A 45 0.39 3.48 24.22
N ASP A 46 1.07 3.37 23.09
CA ASP A 46 0.87 2.28 22.13
C ASP A 46 2.18 1.62 21.66
N LYS A 47 3.31 1.97 22.31
CA LYS A 47 4.64 1.39 22.05
C LYS A 47 5.37 1.06 23.33
N ARG A 48 6.25 0.07 23.23
CA ARG A 48 7.18 -0.31 24.29
C ARG A 48 8.60 -0.40 23.74
N LEU A 49 9.52 0.26 24.43
CA LEU A 49 10.95 0.25 24.11
C LEU A 49 11.69 -0.66 25.10
N PHE A 50 12.43 -1.63 24.58
CA PHE A 50 13.35 -2.46 25.34
C PHE A 50 14.80 -2.10 24.98
N ARG A 51 15.71 -2.28 25.93
CA ARG A 51 17.17 -2.20 25.72
C ARG A 51 17.81 -3.53 26.12
N SER A 52 18.58 -4.14 25.23
CA SER A 52 19.40 -5.30 25.61
C SER A 52 20.53 -4.90 26.54
N GLU A 53 21.13 -5.86 27.23
CA GLU A 53 22.35 -5.61 28.00
C GLU A 53 23.45 -4.97 27.12
N THR A 54 24.10 -3.95 27.66
CA THR A 54 25.24 -3.27 27.04
C THR A 54 26.43 -4.22 27.01
N PHE A 55 27.08 -4.37 25.85
CA PHE A 55 28.36 -5.07 25.78
C PHE A 55 29.47 -4.09 25.43
N ILE A 56 30.57 -4.20 26.17
CA ILE A 56 31.69 -3.27 26.14
C ILE A 56 32.83 -3.95 25.40
N ALA A 57 33.36 -3.30 24.37
CA ALA A 57 34.56 -3.78 23.70
C ALA A 57 35.81 -3.36 24.49
N PRO A 58 36.90 -4.16 24.46
CA PRO A 58 38.15 -3.78 25.10
C PRO A 58 38.64 -2.42 24.59
N PRO A 59 39.19 -1.54 25.44
CA PRO A 59 39.57 -0.17 25.08
C PRO A 59 40.63 -0.09 23.97
N SER A 60 41.30 -1.19 23.63
CA SER A 60 42.31 -1.27 22.57
C SER A 60 41.76 -1.58 21.17
N LYS A 61 40.46 -1.87 21.02
CA LYS A 61 39.83 -2.15 19.72
C LYS A 61 38.72 -1.13 19.46
N THR A 62 38.96 -0.18 18.56
CA THR A 62 37.92 0.72 18.01
C THR A 62 37.03 0.01 16.97
N ALA A 63 36.87 -1.31 17.08
CA ALA A 63 36.21 -2.15 16.11
C ALA A 63 35.05 -2.91 16.77
N LEU A 64 33.95 -3.03 16.03
CA LEU A 64 32.78 -3.80 16.40
C LEU A 64 33.18 -5.23 16.80
N PRO A 65 32.71 -5.75 17.95
CA PRO A 65 32.95 -7.13 18.35
C PRO A 65 32.50 -8.11 17.27
N GLU A 66 33.32 -9.13 16.98
CA GLU A 66 33.05 -10.09 15.91
C GLU A 66 31.71 -10.84 16.11
N ASN A 67 31.28 -10.97 17.37
CA ASN A 67 30.07 -11.67 17.79
C ASN A 67 28.86 -10.74 17.99
N TRP A 68 28.88 -9.48 17.55
CA TRP A 68 27.78 -8.54 17.78
C TRP A 68 26.40 -9.05 17.29
N LEU A 69 26.36 -9.84 16.21
CA LEU A 69 25.12 -10.45 15.70
C LEU A 69 24.51 -11.45 16.69
N LEU A 70 25.35 -12.12 17.49
CA LEU A 70 24.91 -12.99 18.56
C LEU A 70 24.22 -12.18 19.66
N HIS A 71 24.77 -11.02 20.01
CA HIS A 71 24.15 -10.11 20.99
C HIS A 71 22.80 -9.55 20.52
N LEU A 72 22.67 -9.21 19.22
CA LEU A 72 21.39 -8.85 18.61
C LEU A 72 20.36 -9.98 18.74
N LYS A 73 20.79 -11.24 18.51
CA LYS A 73 19.91 -12.39 18.64
C LYS A 73 19.50 -12.64 20.10
N GLN A 74 20.45 -12.61 21.01
CA GLN A 74 20.22 -12.84 22.44
C GLN A 74 19.26 -11.81 23.03
N GLY A 75 19.42 -10.52 22.66
CA GLY A 75 18.49 -9.48 23.10
C GLY A 75 17.06 -9.71 22.60
N TRP A 76 16.90 -10.20 21.37
CA TRP A 76 15.59 -10.59 20.84
C TRP A 76 14.98 -11.78 21.59
N GLU A 77 15.77 -12.83 21.82
CA GLU A 77 15.34 -14.03 22.55
C GLU A 77 14.95 -13.69 24.00
N GLN A 78 15.66 -12.77 24.65
CA GLN A 78 15.32 -12.27 25.98
C GLN A 78 13.94 -11.59 26.00
N ILE A 79 13.64 -10.73 25.03
CA ILE A 79 12.32 -10.09 24.91
C ILE A 79 11.24 -11.14 24.69
N GLY A 80 11.48 -12.13 23.82
CA GLY A 80 10.56 -13.25 23.63
C GLY A 80 10.25 -13.98 24.93
N GLN A 81 11.25 -14.28 25.75
CA GLN A 81 11.07 -14.92 27.06
C GLN A 81 10.29 -14.05 28.05
N ILE A 82 10.48 -12.73 28.04
CA ILE A 82 9.73 -11.79 28.88
C ILE A 82 8.24 -11.84 28.51
N TYR A 83 7.90 -11.77 27.24
CA TYR A 83 6.51 -11.88 26.78
C TYR A 83 5.92 -13.26 27.05
N GLN A 84 6.65 -14.35 26.81
CA GLN A 84 6.18 -15.71 27.13
C GLN A 84 5.78 -15.82 28.60
N LYS A 85 6.64 -15.36 29.53
CA LYS A 85 6.31 -15.34 30.96
C LYS A 85 5.08 -14.49 31.26
N ALA A 86 4.92 -13.35 30.60
CA ALA A 86 3.77 -12.46 30.80
C ALA A 86 2.46 -13.08 30.29
N PHE A 87 2.47 -13.73 29.13
CA PHE A 87 1.33 -14.46 28.57
C PHE A 87 0.91 -15.64 29.46
N VAL A 88 1.86 -16.46 29.90
CA VAL A 88 1.59 -17.61 30.80
C VAL A 88 0.98 -17.16 32.12
N LYS A 89 1.47 -16.06 32.71
CA LYS A 89 0.89 -15.48 33.93
C LYS A 89 -0.59 -15.08 33.78
N GLN A 90 -1.05 -14.86 32.54
CA GLN A 90 -2.45 -14.53 32.23
C GLN A 90 -3.26 -15.74 31.76
N GLY A 91 -2.68 -16.95 31.82
CA GLY A 91 -3.33 -18.17 31.35
C GLY A 91 -3.46 -18.22 29.82
N LEU A 92 -2.65 -17.46 29.07
CA LEU A 92 -2.58 -17.51 27.62
C LEU A 92 -1.48 -18.47 27.15
N ASP A 93 -1.62 -18.98 25.93
CA ASP A 93 -0.65 -19.89 25.31
C ASP A 93 0.69 -19.17 25.04
N GLU A 94 1.80 -19.85 25.34
CA GLU A 94 3.18 -19.39 25.09
C GLU A 94 3.42 -19.12 23.60
N SER A 95 2.81 -19.92 22.71
CA SER A 95 2.98 -19.76 21.26
C SER A 95 2.46 -18.40 20.75
N LEU A 96 1.47 -17.83 21.44
CA LEU A 96 0.91 -16.51 21.10
C LEU A 96 1.90 -15.38 21.36
N ALA A 97 2.83 -15.55 22.31
CA ALA A 97 3.85 -14.55 22.59
C ALA A 97 4.81 -14.38 21.41
N GLU A 98 5.25 -15.48 20.80
CA GLU A 98 6.16 -15.44 19.64
C GLU A 98 5.50 -14.75 18.44
N VAL A 99 4.23 -15.10 18.17
CA VAL A 99 3.44 -14.47 17.10
C VAL A 99 3.25 -12.98 17.38
N PHE A 100 2.92 -12.63 18.63
CA PHE A 100 2.74 -11.25 19.05
C PHE A 100 4.02 -10.44 18.86
N CYS A 101 5.13 -10.86 19.47
CA CYS A 101 6.42 -10.16 19.42
C CYS A 101 6.86 -9.94 17.97
N THR A 102 6.82 -10.98 17.14
CA THR A 102 7.23 -10.91 15.73
C THR A 102 6.39 -9.88 14.94
N ARG A 103 5.09 -9.79 15.22
CA ARG A 103 4.19 -8.84 14.56
C ARG A 103 4.25 -7.44 15.13
N ALA A 104 4.54 -7.32 16.43
CA ALA A 104 4.61 -6.07 17.15
C ALA A 104 5.90 -5.30 16.87
N LEU A 105 6.99 -5.99 16.50
CA LEU A 105 8.29 -5.38 16.27
C LEU A 105 8.26 -4.36 15.11
N LEU A 106 8.52 -3.10 15.44
CA LEU A 106 8.68 -2.01 14.47
C LEU A 106 10.11 -1.91 13.96
N GLY A 107 11.09 -2.18 14.81
CA GLY A 107 12.47 -2.09 14.42
C GLY A 107 13.43 -2.20 15.58
N VAL A 108 14.70 -2.33 15.22
CA VAL A 108 15.83 -2.45 16.12
C VAL A 108 16.85 -1.38 15.80
N ALA A 109 17.30 -0.63 16.81
CA ALA A 109 18.39 0.32 16.70
C ALA A 109 19.64 -0.22 17.39
N LEU A 110 20.79 -0.19 16.72
CA LEU A 110 22.10 -0.32 17.33
C LEU A 110 22.64 1.08 17.63
N LEU A 111 22.93 1.36 18.89
CA LEU A 111 23.64 2.54 19.35
C LEU A 111 25.10 2.18 19.62
N ILE A 112 26.01 2.95 19.02
CA ILE A 112 27.46 2.84 19.22
C ILE A 112 27.92 4.09 19.96
N ALA A 113 28.40 3.97 21.20
CA ALA A 113 29.00 5.11 21.90
C ALA A 113 30.53 4.95 21.92
N ASP A 114 31.25 5.91 21.32
CA ASP A 114 32.71 5.90 21.25
C ASP A 114 33.28 7.33 21.23
N VAL A 115 34.59 7.46 21.43
CA VAL A 115 35.34 8.71 21.29
C VAL A 115 35.24 9.23 19.85
N ARG A 116 35.39 8.32 18.87
CA ARG A 116 35.33 8.63 17.42
C ARG A 116 34.58 7.54 16.67
N LEU A 117 33.73 7.94 15.72
CA LEU A 117 32.88 7.00 14.98
C LEU A 117 33.49 6.50 13.65
N ASP A 118 34.49 7.19 13.10
CA ASP A 118 35.01 6.99 11.73
C ASP A 118 35.52 5.57 11.44
N SER A 119 35.97 4.88 12.48
CA SER A 119 36.52 3.52 12.37
C SER A 119 35.45 2.41 12.41
N HIS A 120 34.20 2.73 12.78
CA HIS A 120 33.13 1.75 12.89
C HIS A 120 32.53 1.44 11.53
N THR A 121 32.36 0.15 11.24
CA THR A 121 31.59 -0.32 10.09
C THR A 121 30.75 -1.52 10.51
N ILE A 122 29.43 -1.37 10.43
CA ILE A 122 28.50 -2.48 10.72
C ILE A 122 28.25 -3.24 9.42
N THR A 123 28.36 -4.56 9.47
CA THR A 123 28.12 -5.40 8.28
C THR A 123 27.03 -6.42 8.57
N LEU A 124 25.90 -6.33 7.85
CA LEU A 124 24.83 -7.34 7.92
C LEU A 124 24.78 -8.15 6.63
N SER A 125 24.53 -9.45 6.76
CA SER A 125 24.20 -10.31 5.62
C SER A 125 22.87 -9.87 5.00
N PHE A 126 22.80 -9.87 3.68
CA PHE A 126 21.60 -9.59 2.91
C PHE A 126 21.25 -10.80 2.04
N LYS A 127 20.01 -11.27 2.13
CA LYS A 127 19.45 -12.33 1.28
C LYS A 127 18.40 -11.73 0.36
N GLY A 128 18.73 -11.57 -0.93
CA GLY A 128 17.80 -11.02 -1.92
C GLY A 128 18.04 -11.57 -3.33
N PRO A 129 17.20 -11.18 -4.31
CA PRO A 129 17.37 -11.57 -5.70
C PRO A 129 18.71 -10.99 -6.22
N GLY A 130 19.72 -11.84 -6.35
CA GLY A 130 21.10 -11.45 -6.69
C GLY A 130 22.21 -12.18 -5.92
N GLY A 131 21.86 -12.97 -4.88
CA GLY A 131 22.81 -13.76 -4.10
C GLY A 131 22.99 -13.25 -2.66
N ALA A 132 23.88 -13.90 -1.90
CA ALA A 132 24.22 -13.49 -0.54
C ALA A 132 25.22 -12.32 -0.59
N ASP A 133 24.71 -11.10 -0.48
CA ASP A 133 25.54 -9.89 -0.38
C ASP A 133 25.65 -9.43 1.08
N ARG A 134 26.46 -8.41 1.34
CA ARG A 134 26.58 -7.79 2.66
C ARG A 134 26.37 -6.28 2.56
N VAL A 135 25.48 -5.75 3.40
CA VAL A 135 25.27 -4.30 3.53
C VAL A 135 26.22 -3.78 4.58
N ARG A 136 27.01 -2.76 4.23
CA ARG A 136 27.91 -2.06 5.15
C ARG A 136 27.29 -0.75 5.57
N PHE A 137 27.18 -0.49 6.86
CA PHE A 137 26.76 0.79 7.39
C PHE A 137 27.99 1.53 7.89
N LYS A 138 28.13 2.80 7.48
CA LYS A 138 29.23 3.68 7.89
C LYS A 138 28.67 4.98 8.45
N PRO A 139 29.42 5.71 9.30
CA PRO A 139 29.00 7.02 9.77
C PRO A 139 28.63 7.92 8.57
N GLY A 140 27.45 8.51 8.65
CA GLY A 140 26.91 9.41 7.64
C GLY A 140 26.77 10.82 8.21
N ARG A 141 25.61 11.44 7.98
CA ARG A 141 25.34 12.80 8.45
C ARG A 141 25.12 12.87 9.96
N SER A 142 25.65 13.93 10.57
CA SER A 142 25.31 14.29 11.95
C SER A 142 23.83 14.66 12.05
N LEU A 143 23.16 14.12 13.06
CA LEU A 143 21.78 14.41 13.42
C LEU A 143 21.69 15.46 14.53
N LEU A 144 22.63 15.45 15.47
CA LEU A 144 22.77 16.41 16.56
C LEU A 144 24.26 16.63 16.83
N GLN A 145 24.64 17.86 17.15
CA GLN A 145 25.91 18.16 17.81
C GLN A 145 25.63 18.51 19.27
N ILE A 146 26.57 18.19 20.14
CA ILE A 146 26.53 18.44 21.57
C ILE A 146 27.75 19.28 21.87
N ASP A 147 27.52 20.54 22.21
CA ASP A 147 28.59 21.45 22.60
C ASP A 147 28.55 21.67 24.11
N SER A 148 29.72 21.92 24.69
CA SER A 148 29.86 22.37 26.08
C SER A 148 30.22 23.87 26.06
N GLN A 149 29.72 24.61 27.05
CA GLN A 149 30.13 26.01 27.26
C GLN A 149 31.55 26.12 27.83
N GLU A 150 32.19 25.00 28.20
CA GLU A 150 33.55 24.96 28.72
C GLU A 150 34.58 24.94 27.58
N ASN A 151 35.62 25.79 27.70
CA ASN A 151 36.69 25.90 26.72
C ASN A 151 37.50 24.58 26.62
N GLY A 152 37.57 24.00 25.42
CA GLY A 152 38.46 22.86 25.11
C GLY A 152 37.75 21.52 24.86
N PHE A 153 36.42 21.47 24.90
CA PHE A 153 35.65 20.29 24.50
C PHE A 153 35.51 20.22 22.97
N GLU A 154 36.10 19.19 22.34
CA GLU A 154 35.72 18.80 20.98
C GLU A 154 34.32 18.17 21.06
N GLY A 155 33.30 18.95 20.72
CA GLY A 155 31.87 18.61 20.83
C GLY A 155 31.50 17.17 20.50
N GLY A 156 30.52 16.62 21.22
CA GLY A 156 29.91 15.34 20.90
C GLY A 156 29.04 15.43 19.64
N ALA A 157 28.77 14.30 19.01
CA ALA A 157 27.88 14.22 17.85
C ALA A 157 27.03 12.96 17.89
N PHE A 158 25.73 13.11 17.63
CA PHE A 158 24.84 12.00 17.34
C PHE A 158 24.73 11.84 15.83
N VAL A 159 25.19 10.71 15.29
CA VAL A 159 25.34 10.47 13.86
C VAL A 159 24.46 9.30 13.42
N ARG A 160 23.84 9.42 12.25
CA ARG A 160 23.19 8.28 11.60
C ARG A 160 24.20 7.53 10.74
N PHE A 161 24.24 6.20 10.87
CA PHE A 161 25.01 5.39 9.93
C PHE A 161 24.19 5.10 8.67
N GLU A 162 24.81 5.30 7.52
CA GLU A 162 24.16 5.14 6.21
C GLU A 162 24.60 3.84 5.51
N PRO A 163 23.66 3.12 4.89
CA PRO A 163 23.97 1.92 4.13
C PRO A 163 24.76 2.28 2.86
N HIS A 164 25.94 1.69 2.73
CA HIS A 164 26.80 1.77 1.57
C HIS A 164 26.58 0.55 0.68
N TYR A 165 26.02 0.80 -0.50
CA TYR A 165 25.74 -0.22 -1.51
C TYR A 165 26.87 -0.27 -2.53
N ARG A 166 27.30 -1.48 -2.91
CA ARG A 166 28.27 -1.66 -4.02
C ARG A 166 27.67 -1.31 -5.38
N LEU A 167 26.36 -1.56 -5.56
CA LEU A 167 25.65 -1.37 -6.82
C LEU A 167 24.37 -0.54 -6.60
N PRO A 168 24.07 0.47 -7.43
CA PRO A 168 22.84 1.28 -7.29
C PRO A 168 21.54 0.46 -7.37
N SER A 169 21.54 -0.65 -8.11
CA SER A 169 20.42 -1.58 -8.25
C SER A 169 20.04 -2.32 -6.96
N THR A 170 20.91 -2.29 -5.94
CA THR A 170 20.67 -2.91 -4.63
C THR A 170 20.03 -1.96 -3.62
N LYS A 171 19.65 -0.73 -4.03
CA LYS A 171 18.81 0.19 -3.26
C LYS A 171 17.37 -0.34 -3.17
N GLN A 172 17.21 -1.49 -2.52
CA GLN A 172 15.94 -2.11 -2.20
C GLN A 172 15.52 -1.71 -0.79
N HIS A 173 14.22 -1.76 -0.56
CA HIS A 173 13.65 -1.57 0.76
C HIS A 173 13.71 -2.92 1.46
N TRP A 174 14.45 -2.99 2.55
CA TRP A 174 14.73 -4.20 3.29
C TRP A 174 14.15 -4.15 4.70
N GLN A 175 13.93 -5.33 5.25
CA GLN A 175 13.50 -5.57 6.62
C GLN A 175 14.54 -6.42 7.33
N LEU A 176 14.63 -6.25 8.65
CA LEU A 176 15.38 -7.15 9.51
C LEU A 176 14.61 -8.46 9.65
N GLN A 177 15.31 -9.58 9.54
CA GLN A 177 14.77 -10.91 9.80
C GLN A 177 15.52 -11.54 10.97
N LEU A 178 14.74 -12.08 11.90
CA LEU A 178 15.19 -12.71 13.15
C LEU A 178 14.74 -14.19 13.22
N ASP A 179 14.28 -14.74 12.09
CA ASP A 179 13.65 -16.06 11.95
C ASP A 179 14.64 -17.23 11.78
N VAL A 180 15.94 -16.94 11.64
CA VAL A 180 16.99 -17.95 11.47
C VAL A 180 18.06 -17.85 12.54
N ALA A 181 19.01 -18.78 12.53
CA ALA A 181 20.10 -18.86 13.49
C ALA A 181 20.92 -17.56 13.65
N MET A 182 20.99 -16.71 12.62
CA MET A 182 21.67 -15.42 12.68
C MET A 182 20.83 -14.32 11.99
N PRO A 183 20.68 -13.13 12.60
CA PRO A 183 19.96 -12.01 11.99
C PRO A 183 20.48 -11.61 10.62
N TYR A 184 19.58 -11.25 9.70
CA TYR A 184 19.93 -10.82 8.34
C TYR A 184 18.91 -9.82 7.78
N LEU A 185 19.29 -9.15 6.69
CA LEU A 185 18.40 -8.28 5.92
C LEU A 185 17.77 -9.05 4.77
N ALA A 186 16.47 -8.89 4.59
CA ALA A 186 15.73 -9.42 3.44
C ALA A 186 14.94 -8.29 2.76
N PRO A 187 14.61 -8.41 1.47
CA PRO A 187 13.61 -7.53 0.85
C PRO A 187 12.33 -7.48 1.69
N MET A 188 11.76 -6.28 1.82
CA MET A 188 10.48 -6.10 2.48
C MET A 188 9.42 -6.93 1.78
N ALA A 189 8.74 -7.77 2.55
CA ALA A 189 7.66 -8.60 2.04
C ALA A 189 6.43 -7.72 1.81
N ILE A 190 5.81 -7.93 0.64
CA ILE A 190 4.55 -7.32 0.27
C ILE A 190 3.65 -8.49 -0.03
N SER A 191 2.55 -8.60 0.71
CA SER A 191 1.62 -9.70 0.51
C SER A 191 1.13 -9.70 -0.93
N ALA A 192 1.60 -10.67 -1.72
CA ALA A 192 1.14 -10.91 -3.08
C ALA A 192 -0.22 -11.62 -3.13
N ASN A 193 -0.65 -12.19 -1.99
CA ASN A 193 -1.75 -13.15 -1.92
C ASN A 193 -3.03 -12.58 -1.31
N THR A 194 -3.07 -11.30 -0.93
CA THR A 194 -4.28 -10.64 -0.47
C THR A 194 -4.60 -9.43 -1.36
N PRO A 195 -5.86 -9.25 -1.81
CA PRO A 195 -6.26 -8.09 -2.61
C PRO A 195 -6.07 -6.75 -1.88
N LYS A 196 -5.87 -6.79 -0.55
CA LYS A 196 -5.47 -5.63 0.25
C LYS A 196 -3.97 -5.72 0.55
N PRO A 197 -3.17 -4.67 0.31
CA PRO A 197 -1.79 -4.63 0.77
C PRO A 197 -1.79 -4.65 2.29
N HIS A 198 -1.60 -5.85 2.86
CA HIS A 198 -1.38 -6.02 4.29
C HIS A 198 0.05 -5.65 4.61
N PHE A 199 0.12 -4.89 5.68
CA PHE A 199 1.30 -4.32 6.27
C PHE A 199 2.03 -5.41 7.06
N ALA A 200 2.73 -6.29 6.35
CA ALA A 200 3.59 -7.28 6.98
C ALA A 200 4.50 -6.59 8.02
N PRO A 201 4.78 -7.26 9.16
CA PRO A 201 5.72 -6.76 10.14
C PRO A 201 7.09 -6.72 9.47
N ASN A 202 7.43 -5.55 8.94
CA ASN A 202 8.67 -5.29 8.25
C ASN A 202 9.53 -4.46 9.20
N PRO A 203 10.15 -5.08 10.22
CA PRO A 203 10.93 -4.33 11.19
C PRO A 203 12.13 -3.71 10.49
N VAL A 204 12.42 -2.46 10.83
CA VAL A 204 13.61 -1.76 10.30
C VAL A 204 14.81 -2.01 11.19
N PHE A 205 16.00 -2.04 10.59
CA PHE A 205 17.26 -1.97 11.33
C PHE A 205 17.85 -0.57 11.14
N ALA A 206 18.28 0.06 12.23
CA ALA A 206 18.92 1.36 12.20
C ALA A 206 20.19 1.32 13.03
N VAL A 207 21.20 2.08 12.62
CA VAL A 207 22.47 2.19 13.33
C VAL A 207 22.73 3.67 13.59
N TYR A 208 22.97 4.00 14.85
CA TYR A 208 23.27 5.34 15.32
C TYR A 208 24.59 5.32 16.09
N GLY A 209 25.36 6.39 15.98
CA GLY A 209 26.57 6.60 16.74
C GLY A 209 26.44 7.81 17.63
N LEU A 210 27.00 7.73 18.82
CA LEU A 210 27.21 8.83 19.72
C LEU A 210 28.73 9.01 19.88
N ALA A 211 29.28 10.00 19.19
CA ALA A 211 30.63 10.49 19.43
C ALA A 211 30.59 11.41 20.64
N HIS A 212 31.46 11.21 21.62
CA HIS A 212 31.51 12.09 22.80
C HIS A 212 32.83 12.87 22.92
N GLY A 213 33.74 12.76 21.94
CA GLY A 213 35.05 13.43 21.98
C GLY A 213 36.02 12.82 23.01
N ALA A 214 37.27 13.29 23.02
CA ALA A 214 38.23 12.86 24.04
C ALA A 214 37.82 13.42 25.42
N LEU A 215 37.53 12.54 26.38
CA LEU A 215 37.09 12.94 27.72
C LEU A 215 38.31 13.18 28.63
N PRO A 216 38.41 14.33 29.32
CA PRO A 216 39.42 14.55 30.34
C PRO A 216 39.24 13.60 31.53
N GLU A 217 40.33 13.07 32.10
CA GLU A 217 40.28 12.06 33.17
C GLU A 217 39.76 12.60 34.52
N ASN A 218 39.81 13.93 34.72
CA ASN A 218 39.57 14.57 36.02
C ASN A 218 38.17 15.20 36.17
N GLU A 219 37.30 15.09 35.17
CA GLU A 219 36.02 15.80 35.15
C GLU A 219 34.84 14.84 35.34
N THR A 220 33.81 15.33 36.04
CA THR A 220 32.58 14.56 36.36
C THR A 220 31.50 14.72 35.31
N TRP A 221 31.58 15.76 34.49
CA TRP A 221 30.65 16.04 33.40
C TRP A 221 30.51 14.89 32.40
N PRO A 222 31.52 14.03 32.10
CA PRO A 222 31.34 12.92 31.17
C PRO A 222 30.34 11.87 31.67
N LYS A 223 30.28 11.64 32.99
CA LYS A 223 29.26 10.77 33.59
C LYS A 223 27.89 11.43 33.55
N GLN A 224 27.80 12.73 33.80
CA GLN A 224 26.55 13.48 33.70
C GLN A 224 26.02 13.53 32.25
N LEU A 225 26.91 13.67 31.26
CA LEU A 225 26.57 13.60 29.84
C LEU A 225 26.11 12.19 29.47
N GLN A 226 26.79 11.16 29.98
CA GLN A 226 26.36 9.78 29.80
C GLN A 226 24.97 9.54 30.37
N ASP A 227 24.71 9.98 31.59
CA ASP A 227 23.41 9.81 32.24
C ASP A 227 22.31 10.58 31.50
N PHE A 228 22.61 11.78 31.02
CA PHE A 228 21.70 12.56 30.19
C PHE A 228 21.36 11.86 28.86
N LEU A 229 22.34 11.22 28.23
CA LEU A 229 22.17 10.59 26.91
C LEU A 229 21.59 9.18 26.98
N VAL A 230 22.00 8.36 27.96
CA VAL A 230 21.70 6.92 28.06
C VAL A 230 21.28 6.42 29.46
N GLY A 231 21.23 7.29 30.48
CA GLY A 231 21.11 6.92 31.91
C GLY A 231 19.77 6.33 32.39
N GLY A 232 18.73 6.22 31.55
CA GLY A 232 17.44 5.65 31.96
C GLY A 232 16.25 6.09 31.11
N GLY A 233 15.03 5.98 31.65
CA GLY A 233 13.78 6.35 30.95
C GLY A 233 13.70 7.82 30.54
N GLU A 234 14.33 8.70 31.33
CA GLU A 234 14.39 10.15 31.06
C GLU A 234 15.52 10.54 30.09
N ALA A 235 16.37 9.58 29.71
CA ALA A 235 17.52 9.85 28.86
C ALA A 235 17.08 10.33 27.47
N LEU A 236 17.87 11.24 26.90
CA LEU A 236 17.57 11.85 25.61
C LEU A 236 17.38 10.77 24.53
N LEU A 237 18.26 9.76 24.45
CA LEU A 237 18.17 8.74 23.41
C LEU A 237 16.94 7.83 23.55
N VAL A 238 16.44 7.60 24.77
CA VAL A 238 15.18 6.87 25.00
C VAL A 238 13.99 7.65 24.43
N ARG A 239 14.07 8.99 24.42
CA ARG A 239 13.05 9.87 23.83
C ARG A 239 13.20 10.03 22.32
N LEU A 240 14.43 10.04 21.79
CA LEU A 240 14.73 10.25 20.37
C LEU A 240 14.58 8.98 19.53
N LEU A 241 15.18 7.86 19.95
CA LEU A 241 15.28 6.64 19.14
C LEU A 241 13.92 6.08 18.70
N PRO A 242 12.87 6.04 19.55
CA PRO A 242 11.55 5.58 19.11
C PRO A 242 11.00 6.40 17.94
N ARG A 243 11.18 7.73 17.96
CA ARG A 243 10.69 8.64 16.91
C ARG A 243 11.41 8.40 15.59
N LEU A 244 12.73 8.21 15.66
CA LEU A 244 13.55 7.93 14.49
C LEU A 244 13.24 6.55 13.89
N LEU A 245 13.03 5.54 14.73
CA LEU A 245 12.61 4.20 14.30
C LEU A 245 11.21 4.22 13.68
N ILE A 246 10.22 4.86 14.31
CA ILE A 246 8.85 4.99 13.78
C ILE A 246 8.88 5.72 12.44
N ARG A 247 9.64 6.81 12.33
CA ARG A 247 9.82 7.54 11.08
C ARG A 247 10.36 6.62 9.99
N GLN A 248 11.50 5.96 10.24
CA GLN A 248 12.13 5.09 9.24
C GLN A 248 11.20 3.93 8.85
N TRP A 249 10.52 3.33 9.81
CA TRP A 249 9.56 2.26 9.58
C TRP A 249 8.38 2.71 8.72
N GLN A 250 7.72 3.82 9.10
CA GLN A 250 6.54 4.34 8.40
C GLN A 250 6.90 4.76 6.97
N PHE A 251 7.96 5.54 6.82
CA PHE A 251 8.40 6.05 5.53
C PHE A 251 8.79 4.92 4.57
N THR A 252 9.67 4.00 5.00
CA THR A 252 10.20 2.94 4.14
C THR A 252 9.05 2.09 3.58
N ARG A 253 8.08 1.73 4.41
CA ARG A 253 6.96 0.88 4.00
C ARG A 253 6.03 1.59 3.01
N MET A 254 5.74 2.87 3.23
CA MET A 254 4.88 3.65 2.35
C MET A 254 5.55 3.99 1.02
N ASP A 255 6.84 4.33 1.03
CA ASP A 255 7.63 4.61 -0.18
C ASP A 255 7.73 3.37 -1.08
N LEU A 256 7.81 2.17 -0.49
CA LEU A 256 7.76 0.92 -1.24
C LEU A 256 6.37 0.64 -1.82
N ALA A 257 5.32 0.74 -1.01
CA ALA A 257 3.94 0.50 -1.45
C ALA A 257 3.54 1.45 -2.59
N ALA A 258 3.86 2.75 -2.47
CA ALA A 258 3.58 3.75 -3.49
C ALA A 258 4.28 3.44 -4.82
N ARG A 259 5.57 3.09 -4.79
CA ARG A 259 6.32 2.76 -6.01
C ARG A 259 5.75 1.55 -6.73
N LEU A 260 5.37 0.51 -5.99
CA LEU A 260 4.87 -0.73 -6.61
C LEU A 260 3.46 -0.58 -7.16
N VAL A 261 2.57 0.10 -6.43
CA VAL A 261 1.23 0.41 -6.96
C VAL A 261 1.35 1.29 -8.19
N ARG A 262 2.24 2.29 -8.21
CA ARG A 262 2.50 3.10 -9.39
C ARG A 262 2.94 2.25 -10.59
N GLN A 263 3.96 1.41 -10.42
CA GLN A 263 4.45 0.52 -11.48
C GLN A 263 3.35 -0.42 -11.99
N TYR A 264 2.57 -0.99 -11.08
CA TYR A 264 1.48 -1.88 -11.42
C TYR A 264 0.35 -1.17 -12.17
N LEU A 265 -0.07 0.01 -11.71
CA LEU A 265 -1.07 0.85 -12.39
C LEU A 265 -0.61 1.26 -13.78
N GLN A 266 0.65 1.65 -13.95
CA GLN A 266 1.22 1.98 -15.25
C GLN A 266 1.09 0.81 -16.23
N ALA A 267 1.51 -0.39 -15.80
CA ALA A 267 1.44 -1.60 -16.62
C ALA A 267 -0.01 -1.99 -16.97
N GLN A 268 -0.92 -1.95 -15.99
CA GLN A 268 -2.33 -2.26 -16.20
C GLN A 268 -3.02 -1.22 -17.10
N SER A 269 -2.75 0.07 -16.89
CA SER A 269 -3.33 1.13 -17.71
C SER A 269 -2.89 1.01 -19.17
N GLN A 270 -1.61 0.74 -19.43
CA GLN A 270 -1.12 0.48 -20.78
C GLN A 270 -1.80 -0.74 -21.42
N HIS A 271 -2.00 -1.82 -20.65
CA HIS A 271 -2.72 -3.00 -21.13
C HIS A 271 -4.16 -2.68 -21.55
N PHE A 272 -4.90 -1.91 -20.74
CA PHE A 272 -6.28 -1.51 -21.05
C PHE A 272 -6.37 -0.47 -22.16
N ASP A 273 -5.39 0.43 -22.28
CA ASP A 273 -5.35 1.46 -23.31
C ASP A 273 -5.19 0.86 -24.72
N GLN A 274 -4.34 -0.15 -24.85
CA GLN A 274 -4.05 -0.83 -26.12
C GLN A 274 -5.09 -1.87 -26.52
N ALA A 275 -6.15 -2.07 -25.73
CA ALA A 275 -7.12 -3.12 -25.98
C ALA A 275 -8.07 -2.76 -27.15
N PRO A 276 -8.25 -3.63 -28.15
CA PRO A 276 -9.14 -3.37 -29.28
C PRO A 276 -10.60 -3.54 -28.87
N LEU A 277 -11.21 -2.49 -28.33
CA LEU A 277 -12.56 -2.54 -27.73
C LEU A 277 -13.62 -3.12 -28.69
N SER A 278 -13.48 -2.83 -29.98
CA SER A 278 -14.36 -3.32 -31.05
C SER A 278 -14.32 -4.85 -31.24
N CYS A 279 -13.26 -5.51 -30.77
CA CYS A 279 -13.05 -6.95 -30.90
C CYS A 279 -13.29 -7.75 -29.61
N LEU A 280 -13.41 -7.07 -28.47
CA LEU A 280 -13.67 -7.72 -27.19
C LEU A 280 -15.13 -8.14 -27.07
N PRO A 281 -15.45 -9.31 -26.48
CA PRO A 281 -16.83 -9.66 -26.15
C PRO A 281 -17.33 -8.84 -24.96
N ASN A 282 -18.66 -8.69 -24.83
CA ASN A 282 -19.28 -7.88 -23.77
C ASN A 282 -18.89 -8.33 -22.36
N ARG A 283 -18.72 -9.64 -22.13
CA ARG A 283 -18.25 -10.17 -20.84
C ARG A 283 -16.84 -9.67 -20.51
N THR A 284 -15.93 -9.64 -21.48
CA THR A 284 -14.56 -9.12 -21.28
C THR A 284 -14.56 -7.61 -21.08
N LEU A 285 -15.42 -6.87 -21.77
CA LEU A 285 -15.59 -5.42 -21.54
C LEU A 285 -16.08 -5.14 -20.12
N SER A 286 -17.11 -5.85 -19.66
CA SER A 286 -17.66 -5.72 -18.31
C SER A 286 -16.63 -6.10 -17.24
N ASN A 287 -15.94 -7.23 -17.40
CA ASN A 287 -14.88 -7.64 -16.49
C ASN A 287 -13.72 -6.63 -16.45
N GLY A 288 -13.33 -6.06 -17.61
CA GLY A 288 -12.30 -5.02 -17.69
C GLY A 288 -12.71 -3.75 -16.93
N LEU A 289 -13.97 -3.31 -17.07
CA LEU A 289 -14.52 -2.19 -16.30
C LEU A 289 -14.53 -2.46 -14.79
N GLN A 290 -14.92 -3.67 -14.36
CA GLN A 290 -14.86 -4.07 -12.96
C GLN A 290 -13.42 -4.12 -12.43
N MET A 291 -12.47 -4.60 -13.24
CA MET A 291 -11.05 -4.64 -12.87
C MET A 291 -10.49 -3.22 -12.71
N MET A 292 -10.77 -2.30 -13.64
CA MET A 292 -10.35 -0.91 -13.52
C MET A 292 -10.97 -0.23 -12.29
N ALA A 293 -12.24 -0.51 -11.96
CA ALA A 293 -12.86 0.00 -10.74
C ALA A 293 -12.22 -0.54 -9.45
N ARG A 294 -11.76 -1.81 -9.45
CA ARG A 294 -10.99 -2.38 -8.33
C ARG A 294 -9.63 -1.69 -8.19
N LEU A 295 -8.91 -1.50 -9.29
CA LEU A 295 -7.62 -0.77 -9.28
C LEU A 295 -7.78 0.64 -8.72
N GLU A 296 -8.85 1.34 -9.12
CA GLU A 296 -9.19 2.68 -8.60
C GLU A 296 -9.45 2.65 -7.09
N ALA A 297 -10.24 1.70 -6.60
CA ALA A 297 -10.53 1.53 -5.17
C ALA A 297 -9.28 1.19 -4.35
N ASP A 298 -8.46 0.24 -4.81
CA ASP A 298 -7.24 -0.19 -4.12
C ASP A 298 -6.21 0.93 -4.04
N THR A 299 -6.09 1.74 -5.10
CA THR A 299 -5.20 2.89 -5.13
C THR A 299 -5.72 4.02 -4.22
N THR A 300 -7.04 4.25 -4.20
CA THR A 300 -7.65 5.23 -3.29
C THR A 300 -7.39 4.86 -1.83
N LEU A 301 -7.49 3.58 -1.49
CA LEU A 301 -7.13 3.08 -0.16
C LEU A 301 -5.65 3.36 0.18
N LEU A 302 -4.73 3.14 -0.78
CA LEU A 302 -3.32 3.49 -0.58
C LEU A 302 -3.13 5.01 -0.40
N LEU A 303 -3.82 5.85 -1.19
CA LEU A 303 -3.76 7.29 -1.03
C LEU A 303 -4.17 7.71 0.39
N SER A 304 -5.26 7.16 0.94
CA SER A 304 -5.66 7.42 2.33
C SER A 304 -4.58 6.98 3.33
N LYS A 305 -3.95 5.83 3.11
CA LYS A 305 -2.83 5.33 3.94
C LYS A 305 -1.59 6.23 3.85
N LEU A 306 -1.30 6.81 2.68
CA LEU A 306 -0.21 7.76 2.50
C LEU A 306 -0.47 9.08 3.27
N HIS A 307 -1.70 9.58 3.24
CA HIS A 307 -2.09 10.74 4.05
C HIS A 307 -1.96 10.46 5.55
N GLN A 308 -2.43 9.29 6.00
CA GLN A 308 -2.27 8.86 7.39
C GLN A 308 -0.78 8.77 7.77
N ALA A 309 0.05 8.23 6.89
CA ALA A 309 1.49 8.15 7.11
C ALA A 309 2.15 9.53 7.23
N ILE A 310 1.79 10.48 6.37
CA ILE A 310 2.25 11.87 6.47
C ILE A 310 1.85 12.46 7.83
N LYS A 311 0.60 12.25 8.26
CA LYS A 311 0.13 12.70 9.57
C LYS A 311 0.92 12.06 10.73
N THR A 312 1.23 10.77 10.63
CA THR A 312 2.11 10.11 11.61
C THR A 312 3.50 10.76 11.64
N LEU A 313 4.10 11.06 10.48
CA LEU A 313 5.41 11.72 10.43
C LEU A 313 5.36 13.13 11.05
N GLU A 314 4.29 13.90 10.79
CA GLU A 314 4.08 15.22 11.39
C GLU A 314 3.96 15.14 12.91
N ILE A 315 3.11 14.24 13.44
CA ILE A 315 2.94 14.04 14.88
C ILE A 315 4.27 13.64 15.54
N GLN A 316 5.02 12.72 14.92
CA GLN A 316 6.28 12.25 15.48
C GLN A 316 7.36 13.33 15.44
N ARG A 317 7.36 14.20 14.43
CA ARG A 317 8.23 15.38 14.35
C ARG A 317 7.89 16.37 15.48
N ASP A 318 6.61 16.66 15.68
CA ASP A 318 6.17 17.63 16.70
C ASP A 318 6.45 17.10 18.11
N ASN A 319 6.21 15.81 18.35
CA ASN A 319 6.57 15.14 19.61
C ASN A 319 8.09 15.18 19.84
N LEU A 320 8.89 14.93 18.79
CA LEU A 320 10.35 15.00 18.88
C LEU A 320 10.82 16.40 19.28
N MET A 321 10.24 17.43 18.66
CA MET A 321 10.52 18.83 18.99
C MET A 321 10.14 19.15 20.44
N LEU A 322 8.97 18.69 20.91
CA LEU A 322 8.55 18.86 22.30
C LEU A 322 9.54 18.21 23.27
N ARG A 323 9.93 16.96 23.02
CA ARG A 323 10.87 16.22 23.90
C ARG A 323 12.27 16.86 23.94
N LEU A 324 12.73 17.43 22.83
CA LEU A 324 13.97 18.19 22.80
C LEU A 324 13.88 19.46 23.66
N ARG A 325 12.77 20.19 23.60
CA ARG A 325 12.53 21.37 24.46
C ARG A 325 12.45 21.01 25.94
N GLU A 326 11.76 19.92 26.27
CA GLU A 326 11.71 19.41 27.65
C GLU A 326 13.09 19.02 28.16
N ALA A 327 13.90 18.34 27.33
CA ALA A 327 15.26 17.97 27.70
C ALA A 327 16.13 19.21 27.99
N HIS A 328 15.96 20.28 27.20
CA HIS A 328 16.62 21.57 27.43
C HIS A 328 16.16 22.24 28.74
N GLN A 329 14.87 22.19 29.07
CA GLN A 329 14.34 22.77 30.31
C GLN A 329 14.78 22.03 31.58
N LEU A 330 14.97 20.70 31.48
CA LEU A 330 15.32 19.85 32.60
C LEU A 330 16.81 19.88 32.94
N ASN A 331 17.68 20.33 32.03
CA ASN A 331 19.12 20.27 32.22
C ASN A 331 19.80 21.59 31.82
N THR A 332 20.14 22.43 32.81
CA THR A 332 20.77 23.74 32.58
C THR A 332 22.24 23.66 32.22
N GLN A 333 22.88 22.49 32.37
CA GLN A 333 24.31 22.30 32.16
C GLN A 333 24.66 21.87 30.73
N TRP A 334 23.71 21.27 30.01
CA TRP A 334 23.90 20.73 28.67
C TRP A 334 22.89 21.34 27.72
N ASP A 335 23.36 21.97 26.64
CA ASP A 335 22.49 22.54 25.62
C ASP A 335 22.62 21.79 24.29
N VAL A 336 21.49 21.60 23.61
CA VAL A 336 21.43 21.02 22.27
C VAL A 336 21.47 22.17 21.28
N ILE A 337 22.68 22.53 20.88
CA ILE A 337 22.92 23.64 19.95
C ILE A 337 22.95 23.11 18.51
N TRP A 338 22.26 23.82 17.63
CA TRP A 338 22.29 23.54 16.19
C TRP A 338 23.35 24.41 15.53
N GLU A 339 24.23 23.80 14.72
CA GLU A 339 25.35 24.47 14.04
C GLU A 339 24.89 25.70 13.23
N LYS A 340 23.65 25.70 12.72
CA LYS A 340 23.00 26.88 12.16
C LYS A 340 21.64 27.09 12.80
N THR A 341 21.31 28.35 13.09
CA THR A 341 20.03 28.77 13.73
C THR A 341 18.78 28.37 12.95
N TYR A 342 18.94 27.96 11.69
CA TYR A 342 17.90 27.58 10.74
C TYR A 342 17.99 26.12 10.27
N GLU A 343 18.98 25.34 10.72
CA GLU A 343 19.09 23.92 10.37
C GLU A 343 18.72 23.07 11.58
N THR A 344 17.82 22.10 11.37
CA THR A 344 17.48 21.10 12.37
C THR A 344 17.63 19.72 11.73
N PRO A 345 18.86 19.20 11.52
CA PRO A 345 19.11 17.99 10.72
C PRO A 345 18.27 16.77 11.13
N LEU A 346 17.98 16.66 12.43
CA LEU A 346 17.06 15.67 12.99
C LEU A 346 15.62 15.80 12.44
N LEU A 347 15.08 17.03 12.37
CA LEU A 347 13.73 17.33 11.90
C LEU A 347 13.64 17.45 10.37
N ASP A 348 14.66 17.97 9.70
CA ASP A 348 14.71 18.14 8.23
C ASP A 348 14.46 16.82 7.51
N SER A 349 14.92 15.75 8.13
CA SER A 349 14.77 14.40 7.63
C SER A 349 13.30 13.90 7.66
N PHE A 350 12.46 14.41 8.58
CA PHE A 350 11.00 14.19 8.55
C PHE A 350 10.35 14.98 7.40
N GLU A 351 10.77 16.22 7.17
CA GLU A 351 10.24 17.04 6.07
C GLU A 351 10.59 16.46 4.70
N ALA A 352 11.83 15.98 4.52
CA ALA A 352 12.25 15.32 3.29
C ALA A 352 11.39 14.07 2.99
N ASP A 353 11.14 13.25 4.01
CA ASP A 353 10.31 12.04 3.89
C ASP A 353 8.85 12.40 3.60
N LYS A 354 8.29 13.40 4.31
CA LYS A 354 6.95 13.93 4.08
C LYS A 354 6.79 14.43 2.65
N GLN A 355 7.70 15.28 2.17
CA GLN A 355 7.66 15.83 0.81
C GLN A 355 7.69 14.70 -0.22
N LYS A 356 8.51 13.66 0.00
CA LYS A 356 8.55 12.52 -0.90
C LYS A 356 7.24 11.73 -0.92
N LEU A 357 6.59 11.53 0.23
CA LEU A 357 5.26 10.89 0.28
C LEU A 357 4.17 11.76 -0.38
N GLN A 358 4.24 13.08 -0.24
CA GLN A 358 3.35 14.01 -0.95
C GLN A 358 3.53 13.92 -2.47
N ASN A 359 4.77 13.84 -2.94
CA ASN A 359 5.05 13.64 -4.36
C ASN A 359 4.44 12.32 -4.88
N HIS A 360 4.49 11.23 -4.08
CA HIS A 360 3.83 9.97 -4.43
C HIS A 360 2.31 10.12 -4.56
N ILE A 361 1.67 10.88 -3.67
CA ILE A 361 0.23 11.19 -3.75
C ILE A 361 -0.08 11.88 -5.07
N VAL A 362 0.67 12.94 -5.42
CA VAL A 362 0.49 13.68 -6.68
C VAL A 362 0.64 12.75 -7.88
N TYR A 363 1.70 11.94 -7.93
CA TYR A 363 1.92 11.03 -9.06
C TYR A 363 0.82 9.96 -9.22
N LEU A 364 0.34 9.40 -8.12
CA LEU A 364 -0.72 8.39 -8.15
C LEU A 364 -2.09 9.01 -8.49
N GLN A 365 -2.43 10.14 -7.86
CA GLN A 365 -3.75 10.76 -8.00
C GLN A 365 -3.90 11.53 -9.30
N GLU A 366 -2.97 12.43 -9.60
CA GLU A 366 -3.06 13.31 -10.77
C GLU A 366 -2.52 12.65 -12.04
N GLY A 367 -1.56 11.74 -11.90
CA GLY A 367 -0.97 10.99 -13.00
C GLY A 367 -1.74 9.69 -13.30
N GLU A 368 -1.49 8.65 -12.51
CA GLU A 368 -1.91 7.28 -12.85
C GLU A 368 -3.42 7.07 -12.80
N LEU A 369 -4.09 7.51 -11.72
CA LEU A 369 -5.54 7.34 -11.58
C LEU A 369 -6.32 8.14 -12.60
N ARG A 370 -5.91 9.39 -12.85
CA ARG A 370 -6.56 10.24 -13.85
C ARG A 370 -6.45 9.65 -15.26
N TYR A 371 -5.29 9.05 -15.58
CA TYR A 371 -5.11 8.34 -16.84
C TYR A 371 -5.99 7.09 -16.93
N LEU A 372 -6.02 6.25 -15.88
CA LEU A 372 -6.90 5.09 -15.79
C LEU A 372 -8.39 5.46 -15.92
N GLU A 373 -8.82 6.57 -15.31
CA GLU A 373 -10.19 7.06 -15.40
C GLU A 373 -10.55 7.44 -16.85
N GLY A 374 -9.63 8.09 -17.58
CA GLY A 374 -9.79 8.37 -19.00
C GLY A 374 -9.99 7.09 -19.83
N ILE A 375 -9.21 6.05 -19.55
CA ILE A 375 -9.36 4.74 -20.17
C ILE A 375 -10.73 4.12 -19.82
N ARG A 376 -11.10 4.14 -18.52
CA ARG A 376 -12.37 3.60 -18.01
C ARG A 376 -13.56 4.27 -18.69
N ARG A 377 -13.57 5.60 -18.82
CA ARG A 377 -14.62 6.36 -19.53
C ARG A 377 -14.77 5.92 -20.98
N ARG A 378 -13.66 5.80 -21.72
CA ARG A 378 -13.69 5.31 -23.12
C ARG A 378 -14.22 3.88 -23.22
N TRP A 379 -13.81 2.98 -22.33
CA TRP A 379 -14.32 1.61 -22.27
C TRP A 379 -15.82 1.58 -21.95
N HIS A 380 -16.25 2.43 -21.02
CA HIS A 380 -17.65 2.52 -20.59
C HIS A 380 -18.55 3.02 -21.71
N LEU A 381 -18.19 4.13 -22.36
CA LEU A 381 -18.90 4.67 -23.52
C LEU A 381 -19.02 3.64 -24.65
N HIS A 382 -17.96 2.88 -24.93
CA HIS A 382 -18.01 1.82 -25.94
C HIS A 382 -18.92 0.66 -25.54
N PHE A 383 -18.95 0.31 -24.25
CA PHE A 383 -19.82 -0.74 -23.71
C PHE A 383 -21.30 -0.32 -23.76
N GLU A 384 -21.62 0.89 -23.30
CA GLU A 384 -22.97 1.47 -23.36
C GLU A 384 -23.45 1.62 -24.80
N GLY A 385 -22.62 2.15 -25.69
CA GLY A 385 -22.96 2.27 -27.11
C GLY A 385 -23.30 0.93 -27.77
N ARG A 386 -22.65 -0.16 -27.35
CA ARG A 386 -23.00 -1.51 -27.80
C ARG A 386 -24.28 -2.04 -27.19
N GLN A 387 -24.56 -1.73 -25.94
CA GLN A 387 -25.82 -2.12 -25.30
C GLN A 387 -26.99 -1.40 -25.97
N LEU A 388 -26.86 -0.09 -26.20
CA LEU A 388 -27.84 0.73 -26.92
C LEU A 388 -28.08 0.22 -28.34
N ALA A 389 -27.01 -0.03 -29.11
CA ALA A 389 -27.15 -0.61 -30.45
C ALA A 389 -27.84 -1.99 -30.43
N ARG A 390 -27.68 -2.77 -29.35
CA ARG A 390 -28.35 -4.06 -29.20
C ARG A 390 -29.82 -3.90 -28.80
N SER A 391 -30.16 -2.97 -27.91
CA SER A 391 -31.55 -2.70 -27.53
C SER A 391 -32.34 -2.13 -28.70
N GLU A 392 -31.77 -1.19 -29.47
CA GLU A 392 -32.37 -0.68 -30.70
C GLU A 392 -32.63 -1.79 -31.71
N ARG A 393 -31.68 -2.73 -31.88
CA ARG A 393 -31.87 -3.90 -32.75
C ARG A 393 -33.03 -4.78 -32.28
N LEU A 394 -33.10 -5.09 -30.99
CA LEU A 394 -34.19 -5.90 -30.44
C LEU A 394 -35.54 -5.20 -30.60
N TRP A 395 -35.58 -3.88 -30.39
CA TRP A 395 -36.77 -3.07 -30.62
C TRP A 395 -37.20 -3.10 -32.09
N SER A 396 -36.26 -2.88 -33.02
CA SER A 396 -36.53 -2.92 -34.46
C SER A 396 -36.99 -4.32 -34.94
N LEU A 397 -36.42 -5.38 -34.38
CA LEU A 397 -36.86 -6.76 -34.67
C LEU A 397 -38.25 -7.00 -34.11
N GLY A 398 -38.53 -6.52 -32.89
CA GLY A 398 -39.85 -6.61 -32.27
C GLY A 398 -40.92 -5.87 -33.07
N SER A 399 -40.62 -4.66 -33.57
CA SER A 399 -41.55 -3.90 -34.41
C SER A 399 -41.77 -4.54 -35.77
N ILE A 400 -40.73 -5.10 -36.40
CA ILE A 400 -40.87 -5.85 -37.67
C ILE A 400 -41.69 -7.12 -37.45
N LEU A 401 -41.46 -7.87 -36.37
CA LEU A 401 -42.25 -9.06 -36.01
C LEU A 401 -43.72 -8.71 -35.75
N ALA A 402 -43.98 -7.63 -34.98
CA ALA A 402 -45.33 -7.16 -34.73
C ALA A 402 -46.04 -6.73 -36.04
N PHE A 403 -45.33 -6.04 -36.93
CA PHE A 403 -45.85 -5.70 -38.26
C PHE A 403 -46.17 -6.94 -39.10
N LEU A 404 -45.28 -7.93 -39.13
CA LEU A 404 -45.50 -9.19 -39.86
C LEU A 404 -46.70 -9.98 -39.31
N VAL A 405 -46.87 -10.03 -37.98
CA VAL A 405 -48.02 -10.67 -37.33
C VAL A 405 -49.31 -9.91 -37.63
N ALA A 406 -49.31 -8.58 -37.58
CA ALA A 406 -50.48 -7.76 -37.88
C ALA A 406 -50.91 -7.91 -39.36
N VAL A 407 -49.96 -7.89 -40.30
CA VAL A 407 -50.24 -8.11 -41.73
C VAL A 407 -50.69 -9.55 -41.98
N GLY A 408 -50.07 -10.54 -41.34
CA GLY A 408 -50.49 -11.94 -41.43
C GLY A 408 -51.92 -12.16 -40.92
N ALA A 409 -52.24 -11.60 -39.75
CA ALA A 409 -53.58 -11.66 -39.17
C ALA A 409 -54.61 -10.96 -40.07
N ALA A 410 -54.32 -9.76 -40.58
CA ALA A 410 -55.19 -9.03 -41.49
C ALA A 410 -55.37 -9.73 -42.86
N SER A 411 -54.34 -10.43 -43.36
CA SER A 411 -54.42 -11.23 -44.58
C SER A 411 -55.25 -12.50 -44.37
N MET A 412 -55.12 -13.17 -43.21
CA MET A 412 -55.94 -14.34 -42.85
C MET A 412 -57.41 -13.97 -42.60
N THR A 413 -57.70 -12.82 -42.00
CA THR A 413 -59.09 -12.34 -41.88
C THR A 413 -59.64 -11.90 -43.25
N ALA A 414 -58.85 -11.24 -44.10
CA ALA A 414 -59.27 -10.89 -45.46
C ALA A 414 -59.51 -12.09 -46.37
N SER A 415 -58.72 -13.17 -46.23
CA SER A 415 -58.92 -14.44 -46.95
C SER A 415 -59.89 -15.40 -46.25
N GLY A 416 -60.25 -15.11 -44.99
CA GLY A 416 -61.24 -15.81 -44.18
C GLY A 416 -62.68 -15.30 -44.31
N ILE A 417 -62.92 -14.23 -45.09
CA ILE A 417 -64.29 -13.75 -45.44
C ILE A 417 -65.01 -14.73 -46.41
N SER A 418 -64.48 -15.92 -46.58
CA SER A 418 -65.17 -17.05 -47.20
C SER A 418 -65.01 -18.34 -46.38
N GLN A 419 -65.51 -18.37 -45.14
CA GLN A 419 -66.40 -19.44 -44.61
C GLN A 419 -66.47 -19.48 -43.07
N SER A 420 -67.70 -19.68 -42.58
CA SER A 420 -68.13 -20.15 -41.25
C SER A 420 -68.19 -19.14 -40.09
N THR A 421 -69.43 -18.73 -39.82
CA THR A 421 -69.98 -18.43 -38.50
C THR A 421 -69.84 -19.63 -37.55
N GLU A 422 -69.03 -19.52 -36.51
CA GLU A 422 -69.33 -20.12 -35.21
C GLU A 422 -68.64 -19.37 -34.07
N LYS A 423 -69.41 -19.05 -33.03
CA LYS A 423 -69.03 -18.22 -31.90
C LYS A 423 -68.02 -18.96 -31.02
N SER A 424 -66.79 -18.46 -30.90
CA SER A 424 -65.96 -18.69 -29.72
C SER A 424 -65.59 -17.34 -29.11
N GLU A 425 -66.07 -17.09 -27.89
CA GLU A 425 -65.63 -15.99 -27.04
C GLU A 425 -64.17 -16.23 -26.63
N SER A 426 -63.24 -15.69 -27.39
CA SER A 426 -61.85 -15.54 -26.99
C SER A 426 -61.46 -14.09 -27.17
N TRP A 427 -60.46 -13.63 -26.41
CA TRP A 427 -59.88 -12.28 -26.51
C TRP A 427 -59.48 -11.85 -27.94
N LEU A 428 -59.41 -12.80 -28.88
CA LEU A 428 -59.24 -12.56 -30.31
C LEU A 428 -60.45 -11.87 -30.96
N SER A 429 -61.69 -11.96 -30.42
CA SER A 429 -62.88 -11.34 -31.02
C SER A 429 -62.81 -9.81 -31.03
N SER A 430 -62.30 -9.20 -29.95
CA SER A 430 -62.06 -7.75 -29.89
C SER A 430 -60.92 -7.31 -30.81
N PHE A 431 -59.91 -8.17 -31.02
CA PHE A 431 -58.84 -7.91 -31.99
C PHE A 431 -59.35 -8.02 -33.43
N VAL A 432 -60.17 -9.03 -33.73
CA VAL A 432 -60.78 -9.24 -35.05
C VAL A 432 -61.71 -8.07 -35.39
N LEU A 433 -62.60 -7.64 -34.47
CA LEU A 433 -63.48 -6.49 -34.67
C LEU A 433 -62.72 -5.16 -34.85
N PHE A 434 -61.58 -4.99 -34.16
CA PHE A 434 -60.72 -3.82 -34.35
C PHE A 434 -60.06 -3.81 -35.75
N PHE A 435 -59.58 -4.96 -36.24
CA PHE A 435 -59.03 -5.09 -37.59
C PHE A 435 -60.09 -5.01 -38.69
N GLU A 436 -61.31 -5.49 -38.42
CA GLU A 436 -62.47 -5.38 -39.32
C GLU A 436 -62.92 -3.92 -39.45
N SER A 437 -62.92 -3.17 -38.33
CA SER A 437 -63.14 -1.71 -38.31
C SER A 437 -62.07 -0.96 -39.11
N LEU A 438 -60.79 -1.32 -38.93
CA LEU A 438 -59.70 -0.76 -39.74
C LEU A 438 -59.83 -1.11 -41.24
N GLN A 439 -60.37 -2.28 -41.61
CA GLN A 439 -60.60 -2.68 -43.00
C GLN A 439 -61.67 -1.86 -43.72
N THR A 440 -62.58 -1.20 -42.99
CA THR A 440 -63.63 -0.35 -43.61
C THR A 440 -63.10 0.99 -44.12
N GLU A 441 -61.90 1.39 -43.71
CA GLU A 441 -61.21 2.56 -44.21
C GLU A 441 -60.60 2.29 -45.61
N PRO A 442 -60.94 3.07 -46.65
CA PRO A 442 -60.62 2.74 -48.05
C PRO A 442 -59.11 2.64 -48.31
N TRP A 443 -58.29 3.42 -47.59
CA TRP A 443 -56.84 3.38 -47.68
C TRP A 443 -56.24 2.12 -47.05
N VAL A 444 -56.88 1.54 -46.04
CA VAL A 444 -56.45 0.28 -45.41
C VAL A 444 -56.84 -0.91 -46.29
N ALA A 445 -58.02 -0.89 -46.90
CA ALA A 445 -58.45 -1.89 -47.87
C ALA A 445 -57.54 -1.93 -49.12
N ASP A 446 -57.15 -0.77 -49.64
CA ASP A 446 -56.20 -0.67 -50.74
C ASP A 446 -54.78 -1.11 -50.33
N PHE A 447 -54.36 -0.81 -49.10
CA PHE A 447 -53.07 -1.28 -48.56
C PHE A 447 -53.03 -2.81 -48.40
N ILE A 448 -54.13 -3.43 -47.95
CA ILE A 448 -54.28 -4.89 -47.83
C ILE A 448 -54.31 -5.56 -49.22
N ARG A 449 -55.01 -4.96 -50.21
CA ARG A 449 -55.00 -5.45 -51.60
C ARG A 449 -53.61 -5.35 -52.23
N LEU A 450 -52.86 -4.28 -51.95
CA LEU A 450 -51.49 -4.10 -52.41
C LEU A 450 -50.55 -5.14 -51.78
N LEU A 451 -50.73 -5.47 -50.51
CA LEU A 451 -49.97 -6.49 -49.77
C LEU A 451 -50.34 -7.93 -50.14
N ASN A 452 -51.52 -8.18 -50.70
CA ASN A 452 -51.91 -9.49 -51.25
C ASN A 452 -51.16 -9.83 -52.55
N ASN A 453 -50.45 -8.86 -53.17
CA ASN A 453 -49.53 -9.15 -54.25
C ASN A 453 -48.21 -9.71 -53.66
N PRO A 454 -47.85 -10.97 -53.96
CA PRO A 454 -46.67 -11.61 -53.36
C PRO A 454 -45.38 -10.85 -53.68
N VAL A 455 -45.28 -10.23 -54.85
CA VAL A 455 -44.10 -9.44 -55.24
C VAL A 455 -43.96 -8.19 -54.37
N VAL A 456 -45.07 -7.48 -54.12
CA VAL A 456 -45.07 -6.26 -53.28
C VAL A 456 -44.81 -6.61 -51.82
N TYR A 457 -45.41 -7.70 -51.32
CA TYR A 457 -45.15 -8.22 -49.98
C TYR A 457 -43.65 -8.55 -49.79
N TRP A 458 -43.07 -9.35 -50.68
CA TRP A 458 -41.65 -9.71 -50.60
C TRP A 458 -40.72 -8.50 -50.78
N CYS A 459 -41.07 -7.53 -51.63
CA CYS A 459 -40.33 -6.27 -51.74
C CYS A 459 -40.37 -5.46 -50.43
N LEU A 460 -41.53 -5.34 -49.78
CA LEU A 460 -41.66 -4.67 -48.48
C LEU A 460 -40.87 -5.40 -47.38
N VAL A 461 -40.94 -6.73 -47.35
CA VAL A 461 -40.14 -7.56 -46.44
C VAL A 461 -38.64 -7.34 -46.68
N LEU A 462 -38.18 -7.30 -47.92
CA LEU A 462 -36.77 -7.04 -48.25
C LEU A 462 -36.33 -5.63 -47.87
N VAL A 463 -37.16 -4.62 -48.10
CA VAL A 463 -36.88 -3.23 -47.70
C VAL A 463 -36.79 -3.12 -46.18
N LEU A 464 -37.71 -3.76 -45.44
CA LEU A 464 -37.72 -3.80 -43.98
C LEU A 464 -36.55 -4.61 -43.39
N LEU A 465 -36.10 -5.67 -44.06
CA LEU A 465 -34.94 -6.48 -43.66
C LEU A 465 -33.60 -5.90 -44.12
N SER A 466 -33.58 -4.98 -45.09
CA SER A 466 -32.34 -4.38 -45.62
C SER A 466 -31.44 -3.73 -44.57
N PRO A 467 -31.94 -3.03 -43.53
CA PRO A 467 -31.08 -2.45 -42.48
C PRO A 467 -30.44 -3.55 -41.62
N ILE A 468 -31.14 -4.67 -41.42
CA ILE A 468 -30.65 -5.83 -40.66
C ILE A 468 -29.56 -6.54 -41.45
N LEU A 469 -29.78 -6.79 -42.74
CA LEU A 469 -28.80 -7.44 -43.63
C LEU A 469 -27.52 -6.61 -43.78
N TRP A 470 -27.65 -5.28 -43.93
CA TRP A 470 -26.52 -4.35 -43.97
C TRP A 470 -25.69 -4.39 -42.67
N GLN A 471 -26.36 -4.44 -41.52
CA GLN A 471 -25.71 -4.54 -40.21
C GLN A 471 -25.02 -5.90 -39.99
N VAL A 472 -25.61 -7.01 -40.47
CA VAL A 472 -24.98 -8.33 -40.45
C VAL A 472 -23.70 -8.34 -41.31
N GLY A 473 -23.74 -7.70 -42.48
CA GLY A 473 -22.56 -7.49 -43.32
C GLY A 473 -21.45 -6.71 -42.60
N LYS A 474 -21.79 -5.60 -41.94
CA LYS A 474 -20.84 -4.85 -41.08
C LYS A 474 -20.27 -5.72 -39.96
N GLY A 475 -21.10 -6.53 -39.31
CA GLY A 475 -20.69 -7.46 -38.27
C GLY A 475 -19.69 -8.52 -38.75
N LEU A 476 -19.89 -9.06 -39.96
CA LEU A 476 -18.97 -10.01 -40.60
C LEU A 476 -17.62 -9.37 -40.92
N VAL A 477 -17.60 -8.16 -41.50
CA VAL A 477 -16.36 -7.42 -41.77
C VAL A 477 -15.58 -7.14 -40.49
N LEU A 478 -16.29 -6.76 -39.42
CA LEU A 478 -15.69 -6.51 -38.10
C LEU A 478 -15.11 -7.81 -37.51
N LYS A 479 -15.82 -8.94 -37.64
CA LYS A 479 -15.37 -10.26 -37.20
C LYS A 479 -14.10 -10.71 -37.95
N ILE A 480 -14.01 -10.43 -39.25
CA ILE A 480 -12.81 -10.72 -40.07
C ILE A 480 -11.63 -9.86 -39.62
N ARG A 481 -11.82 -8.54 -39.42
CA ARG A 481 -10.78 -7.64 -38.88
C ARG A 481 -10.29 -8.08 -37.51
N CYS A 482 -11.20 -8.50 -36.64
CA CYS A 482 -10.86 -8.98 -35.30
C CYS A 482 -10.14 -10.34 -35.29
N ARG A 483 -10.38 -11.21 -36.28
CA ARG A 483 -9.59 -12.45 -36.47
C ARG A 483 -8.14 -12.14 -36.87
N GLY A 484 -7.93 -11.20 -37.79
CA GLY A 484 -6.59 -10.77 -38.20
C GLY A 484 -5.78 -10.13 -37.06
N TRP A 485 -6.44 -9.52 -36.07
CA TRP A 485 -5.78 -9.02 -34.87
C TRP A 485 -5.35 -10.13 -33.90
N LYS A 486 -6.17 -11.17 -33.71
CA LYS A 486 -5.80 -12.34 -32.90
C LYS A 486 -4.54 -13.04 -33.43
N LEU A 487 -4.45 -13.22 -34.75
CA LEU A 487 -3.33 -13.86 -35.45
C LEU A 487 -1.99 -13.09 -35.40
N LYS A 488 -1.97 -11.83 -34.95
CA LYS A 488 -0.74 -11.02 -34.80
C LYS A 488 -0.16 -11.05 -33.39
N ARG A 489 -0.84 -11.68 -32.44
CA ARG A 489 -0.45 -11.71 -31.01
C ARG A 489 -0.08 -13.10 -30.51
N ASP A 490 -0.47 -14.14 -31.24
CA ASP A 490 0.07 -15.51 -31.14
C ASP A 490 1.26 -15.62 -32.09
#